data_AF-A0A3D3EX75-F1
#
_entry.id   AF-A0A3D3EX75-F1
#
_cell.length_a   1.000
_cell.length_b   1.000
_cell.length_c   1.000
_cell.angle_alpha   90.00
_cell.angle_beta   90.00
_cell.angle_gamma   90.00
#
_symmetry.space_group_name_H-M   'P 1'
#
loop_
_entity.id
_entity.type
_entity.pdbx_description
1 polymer ?
#
loop_
_entity_poly.entity_id
_entity_poly.type
_entity_poly.pdbx_seq_one_letter_code
_entity_poly.pdbx_strand_id
1 'polypeptide(L)'
;MQQFKALLIKEWNTHRKSFLTPTWVLMTIYILGLVTFVYGSIRYGLPSIVQTMDAPENKEIALWILHYAATIFIAGISILTTLVLTEATLNHDYIKRCEIFHLSQPVSLKKILAAKAIFVSVGIFLQYLVLMLVNYLVMSVGMAILGFNSYSLGFNAVLYTIPYIITSMLMLIPTLWFFTCVFRKNSFIKMILFFVIFDVVGLILKISWGVKLYSLTGFWSRVVMTPFNLIIRRFAAVEVGVGNMNWDFYWTQENWIWLGLNIVLVVASYFIYKRRNIS
;
A
#
# COMPACT_ATOMS: atom_id res chain seq x y z
N MET A 1 -0.65 14.77 -25.72
CA MET A 1 -1.04 14.91 -24.30
C MET A 1 -2.55 14.77 -24.05
N GLN A 2 -3.41 15.37 -24.88
CA GLN A 2 -4.88 15.31 -24.68
C GLN A 2 -5.45 13.88 -24.62
N GLN A 3 -4.99 12.96 -25.48
CA GLN A 3 -5.41 11.55 -25.46
C GLN A 3 -5.11 10.85 -24.13
N PHE A 4 -3.91 11.06 -23.57
CA PHE A 4 -3.50 10.42 -22.32
C PHE A 4 -4.29 10.98 -21.12
N LYS A 5 -4.52 12.30 -21.10
CA LYS A 5 -5.39 12.94 -20.10
C LYS A 5 -6.82 12.38 -20.16
N ALA A 6 -7.37 12.22 -21.36
CA ALA A 6 -8.70 11.63 -21.54
C ALA A 6 -8.78 10.19 -21.03
N LEU A 7 -7.73 9.39 -21.24
CA LEU A 7 -7.64 8.03 -20.68
C LEU A 7 -7.64 8.06 -19.14
N LEU A 8 -6.86 8.93 -18.50
CA LEU A 8 -6.86 9.04 -17.03
C LEU A 8 -8.22 9.47 -16.48
N ILE A 9 -8.89 10.43 -17.12
CA ILE A 9 -10.25 10.85 -16.73
C ILE A 9 -11.25 9.70 -16.88
N LYS A 10 -11.11 8.89 -17.93
CA LYS A 10 -11.93 7.68 -18.11
C LYS A 10 -11.71 6.68 -16.97
N GLU A 11 -10.47 6.38 -16.61
CA GLU A 11 -10.16 5.46 -15.51
C GLU A 11 -10.73 5.97 -14.18
N TRP A 12 -10.57 7.27 -13.92
CA TRP A 12 -11.17 7.92 -12.76
C TRP A 12 -12.70 7.75 -12.74
N ASN A 13 -13.40 8.12 -13.80
CA ASN A 13 -14.86 8.02 -13.85
C ASN A 13 -15.36 6.58 -13.70
N THR A 14 -14.61 5.60 -14.22
CA THR A 14 -14.96 4.18 -14.17
C THR A 14 -14.73 3.59 -12.78
N HIS A 15 -13.63 3.96 -12.13
CA HIS A 15 -13.15 3.31 -10.91
C HIS A 15 -13.14 4.20 -9.66
N ARG A 16 -13.69 5.42 -9.71
CA ARG A 16 -13.70 6.38 -8.58
C ARG A 16 -14.16 5.79 -7.26
N LYS A 17 -15.17 4.91 -7.28
CA LYS A 17 -15.71 4.30 -6.05
C LYS A 17 -14.67 3.40 -5.39
N SER A 18 -14.04 2.52 -6.16
CA SER A 18 -12.98 1.63 -5.69
C SER A 18 -11.74 2.42 -5.30
N PHE A 19 -11.36 3.42 -6.09
CA PHE A 19 -10.24 4.31 -5.79
C PHE A 19 -10.44 5.03 -4.44
N LEU A 20 -11.64 5.57 -4.18
CA LEU A 20 -11.93 6.29 -2.93
C LEU A 20 -12.12 5.40 -1.69
N THR A 21 -11.97 4.07 -1.80
CA THR A 21 -12.16 3.14 -0.66
C THR A 21 -11.35 3.52 0.58
N PRO A 22 -10.03 3.84 0.51
CA PRO A 22 -9.26 4.27 1.67
C PRO A 22 -9.84 5.52 2.34
N THR A 23 -10.33 6.47 1.53
CA THR A 23 -10.96 7.70 2.01
C THR A 23 -12.26 7.39 2.76
N TRP A 24 -13.11 6.51 2.22
CA TRP A 24 -14.37 6.13 2.88
C TRP A 24 -14.14 5.43 4.22
N VAL A 25 -13.14 4.53 4.27
CA VAL A 25 -12.77 3.85 5.52
C VAL A 25 -12.29 4.86 6.56
N LEU A 26 -11.39 5.78 6.20
CA LEU A 26 -10.88 6.79 7.11
C LEU A 26 -11.97 7.73 7.62
N MET A 27 -12.86 8.20 6.73
CA MET A 27 -14.00 9.03 7.10
C MET A 27 -14.93 8.33 8.10
N THR A 28 -15.18 7.04 7.90
CA THR A 28 -16.01 6.24 8.82
C THR A 28 -15.38 6.17 10.21
N ILE A 29 -14.06 5.94 10.28
CA ILE A 29 -13.31 5.93 11.55
C ILE A 29 -13.41 7.28 12.26
N TYR A 30 -13.27 8.39 11.54
CA TYR A 30 -13.38 9.73 12.15
C TYR A 30 -14.78 10.05 12.63
N ILE A 31 -15.82 9.71 11.85
CA ILE A 31 -17.21 9.93 12.28
C ILE A 31 -17.49 9.13 13.55
N LEU A 32 -17.14 7.85 13.59
CA LEU A 32 -17.33 7.00 14.77
C LEU A 32 -16.52 7.50 15.97
N GLY A 33 -15.27 7.91 15.75
CA GLY A 33 -14.41 8.49 16.79
C GLY A 33 -14.99 9.78 17.37
N LEU A 34 -15.48 10.69 16.52
CA LEU A 34 -16.10 11.94 16.93
C LEU A 34 -17.41 11.71 17.69
N VAL A 35 -18.27 10.82 17.20
CA VAL A 35 -19.52 10.45 17.91
C VAL A 35 -19.22 9.88 19.28
N THR A 36 -18.24 8.97 19.37
CA THR A 36 -17.82 8.37 20.64
C THR A 36 -17.24 9.42 21.59
N PHE A 37 -16.41 10.34 21.07
CA PHE A 37 -15.82 11.41 21.85
C PHE A 37 -16.88 12.38 22.40
N VAL A 38 -17.83 12.82 21.57
CA VAL A 38 -18.90 13.74 21.99
C VAL A 38 -19.81 13.06 23.01
N TYR A 39 -20.26 11.84 22.73
CA TYR A 39 -21.09 11.08 23.65
C TYR A 39 -20.39 10.84 24.99
N GLY A 40 -19.12 10.40 24.96
CA GLY A 40 -18.31 10.19 26.16
C GLY A 40 -18.13 11.47 26.97
N SER A 41 -17.86 12.59 26.29
CA SER A 41 -17.67 13.90 26.93
C SER A 41 -18.95 14.40 27.61
N ILE A 42 -20.12 14.20 27.00
CA ILE A 42 -21.42 14.57 27.59
C ILE A 42 -21.73 13.67 28.80
N ARG A 43 -21.45 12.37 28.71
CA ARG A 43 -21.87 11.39 29.73
C ARG A 43 -20.92 11.31 30.93
N TYR A 44 -19.62 11.44 30.69
CA TYR A 44 -18.56 11.18 31.68
C TYR A 44 -17.65 12.39 31.91
N GLY A 45 -17.89 13.51 31.23
CA GLY A 45 -16.97 14.66 31.21
C GLY A 45 -15.82 14.46 30.24
N LEU A 46 -15.03 15.51 30.02
CA LEU A 46 -13.80 15.39 29.23
C LEU A 46 -12.82 14.45 29.95
N PRO A 47 -12.16 13.53 29.23
CA PRO A 47 -11.17 12.67 29.84
C PRO A 47 -10.01 13.52 30.35
N SER A 48 -9.91 13.67 31.68
CA SER A 48 -8.70 14.17 32.32
C SER A 48 -7.66 13.07 32.26
N ILE A 49 -6.85 13.04 31.21
CA ILE A 49 -5.66 12.20 31.21
C ILE A 49 -4.68 12.89 32.17
N VAL A 50 -4.81 12.56 33.47
CA VAL A 50 -3.80 12.84 34.48
C VAL A 50 -2.48 12.34 33.90
N GLN A 51 -1.47 13.21 33.87
CA GLN A 51 -0.16 12.95 33.28
C GLN A 51 0.61 11.88 34.07
N THR A 52 0.11 10.64 34.14
CA THR A 52 0.69 9.54 34.92
C THR A 52 1.83 8.82 34.19
N MET A 53 2.30 9.34 33.05
CA MET A 53 3.57 8.91 32.48
C MET A 53 4.69 9.70 33.14
N ASP A 54 5.17 9.19 34.28
CA ASP A 54 6.26 9.79 35.08
C ASP A 54 7.61 9.90 34.34
N ALA A 55 7.71 9.35 33.13
CA ALA A 55 8.89 9.45 32.27
C ALA A 55 8.55 10.18 30.94
N PRO A 56 9.09 11.39 30.69
CA PRO A 56 8.83 12.14 29.46
C PRO A 56 9.27 11.40 28.18
N GLU A 57 10.33 10.59 28.25
CA GLU A 57 10.83 9.81 27.10
C GLU A 57 9.82 8.75 26.61
N ASN A 58 9.16 8.04 27.54
CA ASN A 58 8.17 7.01 27.19
C ASN A 58 6.92 7.60 26.54
N LYS A 59 6.57 8.83 26.92
CA LYS A 59 5.44 9.59 26.36
C LYS A 59 5.69 10.00 24.92
N GLU A 60 6.89 10.49 24.60
CA GLU A 60 7.24 10.89 23.24
C GLU A 60 7.28 9.69 22.28
N ILE A 61 7.86 8.57 22.74
CA ILE A 61 7.88 7.32 21.98
C ILE A 61 6.47 6.81 21.72
N ALA A 62 5.58 6.82 22.73
CA ALA A 62 4.20 6.38 22.57
C ALA A 62 3.42 7.23 21.54
N LEU A 63 3.58 8.57 21.59
CA LEU A 63 2.96 9.47 20.62
C LEU A 63 3.50 9.26 19.20
N TRP A 64 4.81 9.07 19.07
CA TRP A 64 5.44 8.79 17.77
C TRP A 64 4.92 7.46 17.18
N ILE A 65 4.89 6.39 17.99
CA ILE A 65 4.40 5.07 17.58
C ILE A 65 2.94 5.15 17.15
N LEU A 66 2.11 5.92 17.86
CA LEU A 66 0.70 6.08 17.53
C LEU A 66 0.51 6.71 16.13
N HIS A 67 1.23 7.80 15.83
CA HIS A 67 1.18 8.44 14.51
C HIS A 67 1.75 7.54 13.41
N TYR A 68 2.84 6.82 13.71
CA TYR A 68 3.47 5.85 12.80
C TYR A 68 2.50 4.71 12.45
N ALA A 69 1.89 4.09 13.46
CA ALA A 69 0.96 2.97 13.29
C ALA A 69 -0.31 3.37 12.53
N ALA A 70 -0.88 4.55 12.83
CA ALA A 70 -2.04 5.06 12.12
C ALA A 70 -1.74 5.28 10.62
N THR A 71 -0.55 5.79 10.31
CA THR A 71 -0.11 5.99 8.93
C THR A 71 0.08 4.66 8.19
N ILE A 72 0.67 3.65 8.84
CA ILE A 72 0.81 2.31 8.26
C ILE A 72 -0.55 1.66 8.02
N PHE A 73 -1.51 1.86 8.91
CA PHE A 73 -2.86 1.35 8.73
C PHE A 73 -3.51 1.92 7.44
N ILE A 74 -3.36 3.24 7.20
CA ILE A 74 -3.82 3.88 5.96
C ILE A 74 -3.08 3.30 4.74
N ALA A 75 -1.78 3.07 4.85
CA ALA A 75 -0.99 2.42 3.79
C ALA A 75 -1.48 1.00 3.50
N GLY A 76 -1.82 0.23 4.53
CA GLY A 76 -2.37 -1.12 4.41
C GLY A 76 -3.68 -1.13 3.63
N ILE A 77 -4.62 -0.25 3.98
CA ILE A 77 -5.89 -0.11 3.24
C ILE A 77 -5.64 0.32 1.79
N SER A 78 -4.67 1.21 1.56
CA SER A 78 -4.29 1.67 0.23
C SER A 78 -3.73 0.52 -0.61
N ILE A 79 -2.84 -0.31 -0.04
CA ILE A 79 -2.32 -1.52 -0.69
C ILE A 79 -3.43 -2.51 -1.03
N LEU A 80 -4.36 -2.77 -0.11
CA LEU A 80 -5.52 -3.64 -0.38
C LEU A 80 -6.38 -3.11 -1.52
N THR A 81 -6.59 -1.79 -1.55
CA THR A 81 -7.31 -1.12 -2.64
C THR A 81 -6.57 -1.30 -3.97
N THR A 82 -5.24 -1.21 -3.98
CA THR A 82 -4.41 -1.47 -5.16
C THR A 82 -4.63 -2.87 -5.73
N LEU A 83 -4.76 -3.90 -4.89
CA LEU A 83 -5.03 -5.28 -5.33
C LEU A 83 -6.31 -5.33 -6.16
N VAL A 84 -7.41 -4.80 -5.61
CA VAL A 84 -8.73 -4.78 -6.25
C VAL A 84 -8.73 -3.91 -7.51
N LEU A 85 -8.09 -2.74 -7.43
CA LEU A 85 -8.06 -1.78 -8.54
C LEU A 85 -7.22 -2.28 -9.72
N THR A 86 -6.12 -3.00 -9.47
CA THR A 86 -5.30 -3.60 -10.54
C THR A 86 -6.11 -4.61 -11.34
N GLU A 87 -6.84 -5.50 -10.67
CA GLU A 87 -7.68 -6.49 -11.35
C GLU A 87 -8.83 -5.83 -12.12
N ALA A 88 -9.51 -4.85 -11.50
CA ALA A 88 -10.58 -4.11 -12.15
C ALA A 88 -10.08 -3.33 -13.37
N THR A 89 -9.05 -2.51 -13.25
CA THR A 89 -8.58 -1.66 -14.37
C THR A 89 -8.12 -2.47 -15.58
N LEU A 90 -7.44 -3.60 -15.38
CA LEU A 90 -6.92 -4.42 -16.48
C LEU A 90 -7.98 -5.31 -17.15
N ASN A 91 -8.93 -5.86 -16.38
CA ASN A 91 -9.83 -6.92 -16.85
C ASN A 91 -11.33 -6.57 -16.72
N HIS A 92 -11.73 -5.37 -16.30
CA HIS A 92 -13.14 -5.00 -16.26
C HIS A 92 -13.80 -5.00 -17.64
N ASP A 93 -13.05 -4.61 -18.67
CA ASP A 93 -13.51 -4.67 -20.06
C ASP A 93 -13.79 -6.13 -20.50
N TYR A 94 -12.97 -7.09 -20.03
CA TYR A 94 -13.19 -8.52 -20.21
C TYR A 94 -14.47 -8.98 -19.52
N ILE A 95 -14.61 -8.62 -18.24
CA ILE A 95 -15.75 -9.02 -17.41
C ILE A 95 -17.06 -8.49 -17.99
N LYS A 96 -17.06 -7.27 -18.54
CA LYS A 96 -18.22 -6.63 -19.16
C LYS A 96 -18.42 -6.95 -20.64
N ARG A 97 -17.54 -7.76 -21.24
CA ARG A 97 -17.57 -8.12 -22.68
C ARG A 97 -17.46 -6.91 -23.62
N CYS A 98 -16.69 -5.89 -23.23
CA CYS A 98 -16.49 -4.65 -24.00
C CYS A 98 -15.06 -4.47 -24.54
N GLU A 99 -14.21 -5.52 -24.49
CA GLU A 99 -12.78 -5.42 -24.87
C GLU A 99 -12.57 -4.90 -26.30
N ILE A 100 -13.41 -5.34 -27.25
CA ILE A 100 -13.29 -4.99 -28.67
C ILE A 100 -13.44 -3.47 -28.89
N PHE A 101 -14.38 -2.82 -28.18
CA PHE A 101 -14.61 -1.38 -28.28
C PHE A 101 -13.50 -0.54 -27.64
N HIS A 102 -12.78 -1.09 -26.66
CA HIS A 102 -11.63 -0.41 -26.07
C HIS A 102 -10.40 -0.48 -26.99
N LEU A 103 -10.24 -1.58 -27.71
CA LEU A 103 -9.11 -1.80 -28.63
C LEU A 103 -9.31 -1.15 -29.99
N SER A 104 -10.55 -0.88 -30.39
CA SER A 104 -10.88 -0.13 -31.61
C SER A 104 -10.64 1.38 -31.49
N GLN A 105 -10.27 1.89 -30.32
CA GLN A 105 -9.91 3.30 -30.16
C GLN A 105 -8.58 3.59 -30.89
N PRO A 106 -8.43 4.75 -31.56
CA PRO A 106 -7.22 5.13 -32.29
C PRO A 106 -6.10 5.58 -31.32
N VAL A 107 -5.80 4.76 -30.31
CA VAL A 107 -4.82 5.02 -29.26
C VAL A 107 -3.91 3.82 -29.11
N SER A 108 -2.61 4.06 -29.01
CA SER A 108 -1.64 2.97 -28.89
C SER A 108 -1.81 2.21 -27.56
N LEU A 109 -1.65 0.89 -27.62
CA LEU A 109 -1.73 0.00 -26.45
C LEU A 109 -0.80 0.45 -25.31
N LYS A 110 0.39 0.94 -25.65
CA LYS A 110 1.36 1.47 -24.68
C LYS A 110 0.78 2.63 -23.86
N LYS A 111 0.06 3.56 -24.50
CA LYS A 111 -0.58 4.69 -23.81
C LYS A 111 -1.72 4.23 -22.90
N ILE A 112 -2.50 3.24 -23.34
CA ILE A 112 -3.59 2.65 -22.54
C ILE A 112 -3.03 2.00 -21.28
N LEU A 113 -2.05 1.10 -21.43
CA LEU A 113 -1.44 0.41 -20.30
C LEU A 113 -0.70 1.37 -19.36
N ALA A 114 -0.01 2.37 -19.90
CA ALA A 114 0.63 3.41 -19.10
C ALA A 114 -0.39 4.23 -18.30
N ALA A 115 -1.54 4.58 -18.88
CA ALA A 115 -2.58 5.34 -18.18
C ALA A 115 -3.17 4.51 -17.03
N LYS A 116 -3.48 3.24 -17.27
CA LYS A 116 -3.96 2.32 -16.24
C LYS A 116 -2.91 2.11 -15.13
N ALA A 117 -1.64 1.92 -15.49
CA ALA A 117 -0.56 1.72 -14.53
C ALA A 117 -0.35 2.97 -13.66
N ILE A 118 -0.30 4.16 -14.25
CA ILE A 118 -0.16 5.44 -13.52
C ILE A 118 -1.37 5.69 -12.61
N PHE A 119 -2.58 5.39 -13.09
CA PHE A 119 -3.79 5.53 -12.29
C PHE A 119 -3.76 4.65 -11.03
N VAL A 120 -3.34 3.39 -11.17
CA VAL A 120 -3.25 2.44 -10.05
C VAL A 120 -2.09 2.76 -9.12
N SER A 121 -0.89 3.02 -9.65
CA SER A 121 0.30 3.22 -8.82
C SER A 121 0.40 4.63 -8.25
N VAL A 122 0.58 5.61 -9.13
CA VAL A 122 0.77 7.01 -8.73
C VAL A 122 -0.51 7.56 -8.12
N GLY A 123 -1.68 7.21 -8.66
CA GLY A 123 -2.96 7.66 -8.12
C GLY A 123 -3.18 7.21 -6.66
N ILE A 124 -3.06 5.92 -6.37
CA ILE A 124 -3.25 5.42 -4.99
C ILE A 124 -2.15 5.94 -4.06
N PHE A 125 -0.91 6.06 -4.54
CA PHE A 125 0.17 6.64 -3.73
C PHE A 125 -0.10 8.11 -3.36
N LEU A 126 -0.55 8.93 -4.31
CA LEU A 126 -0.93 10.32 -4.03
C LEU A 126 -2.11 10.40 -3.06
N GLN A 127 -3.10 9.52 -3.21
CA GLN A 127 -4.22 9.44 -2.27
C GLN A 127 -3.74 9.08 -0.87
N TYR A 128 -2.83 8.11 -0.75
CA TYR A 128 -2.20 7.76 0.52
C TYR A 128 -1.52 8.98 1.16
N LEU A 129 -0.72 9.75 0.41
CA LEU A 129 -0.04 10.94 0.94
C LEU A 129 -1.04 11.98 1.48
N VAL A 130 -2.13 12.23 0.74
CA VAL A 130 -3.18 13.16 1.18
C VAL A 130 -3.85 12.65 2.46
N LEU A 131 -4.26 11.38 2.50
CA LEU A 131 -4.94 10.80 3.68
C LEU A 131 -4.04 10.76 4.90
N MET A 132 -2.76 10.44 4.69
CA MET A 132 -1.73 10.45 5.73
C MET A 132 -1.58 11.85 6.34
N LEU A 133 -1.48 12.90 5.51
CA LEU A 133 -1.36 14.29 6.00
C LEU A 133 -2.62 14.76 6.73
N VAL A 134 -3.81 14.44 6.21
CA VAL A 134 -5.08 14.72 6.89
C VAL A 134 -5.12 14.00 8.24
N ASN A 135 -4.71 12.73 8.29
CA ASN A 135 -4.70 11.95 9.52
C ASN A 135 -3.73 12.48 10.56
N TYR A 136 -2.54 12.87 10.14
CA TYR A 136 -1.57 13.56 10.97
C TYR A 136 -2.16 14.81 11.64
N LEU A 137 -2.83 15.66 10.86
CA LEU A 137 -3.44 16.89 11.35
C LEU A 137 -4.57 16.59 12.36
N VAL A 138 -5.49 15.70 11.99
CA VAL A 138 -6.63 15.32 12.85
C VAL A 138 -6.14 14.75 14.17
N MET A 139 -5.17 13.83 14.14
CA MET A 139 -4.62 13.23 15.35
C MET A 139 -3.85 14.25 16.20
N SER A 140 -3.08 15.14 15.59
CA SER A 140 -2.31 16.15 16.33
C SER A 140 -3.22 17.18 17.00
N VAL A 141 -4.31 17.59 16.33
CA VAL A 141 -5.33 18.46 16.91
C VAL A 141 -6.07 17.73 18.04
N GLY A 142 -6.48 16.48 17.82
CA GLY A 142 -7.13 15.66 18.86
C GLY A 142 -6.25 15.50 20.10
N MET A 143 -4.95 15.27 19.93
CA MET A 143 -3.99 15.19 21.02
C MET A 143 -3.77 16.54 21.72
N ALA A 144 -3.75 17.64 20.98
CA ALA A 144 -3.63 18.98 21.55
C ALA A 144 -4.83 19.33 22.46
N ILE A 145 -6.05 18.93 22.08
CA ILE A 145 -7.26 19.08 22.91
C ILE A 145 -7.11 18.31 24.24
N LEU A 146 -6.40 17.19 24.23
CA LEU A 146 -6.10 16.38 25.42
C LEU A 146 -4.85 16.86 26.20
N GLY A 147 -4.24 17.98 25.79
CA GLY A 147 -3.06 18.55 26.45
C GLY A 147 -1.71 17.97 26.01
N PHE A 148 -1.67 17.22 24.90
CA PHE A 148 -0.45 16.65 24.33
C PHE A 148 0.01 17.42 23.09
N ASN A 149 1.22 18.01 23.14
CA ASN A 149 1.84 18.59 21.95
C ASN A 149 2.55 17.51 21.13
N SER A 150 1.91 17.02 20.06
CA SER A 150 2.45 15.95 19.22
C SER A 150 2.83 16.39 17.80
N TYR A 151 2.83 17.68 17.48
CA TYR A 151 2.96 18.15 16.10
C TYR A 151 4.30 17.73 15.45
N SER A 152 5.43 17.99 16.11
CA SER A 152 6.77 17.68 15.58
C SER A 152 6.98 16.16 15.48
N LEU A 153 6.67 15.43 16.56
CA LEU A 153 6.81 13.97 16.62
C LEU A 153 5.92 13.27 15.59
N GLY A 154 4.67 13.70 15.47
CA GLY A 154 3.73 13.15 14.50
C GLY A 154 4.19 13.38 13.06
N PHE A 155 4.71 14.58 12.75
CA PHE A 155 5.21 14.87 11.41
C PHE A 155 6.43 14.02 11.07
N ASN A 156 7.37 13.88 12.01
CA ASN A 156 8.52 13.00 11.85
C ASN A 156 8.10 11.54 11.63
N ALA A 157 7.19 11.01 12.44
CA ALA A 157 6.67 9.64 12.32
C ALA A 157 6.05 9.39 10.93
N VAL A 158 5.28 10.35 10.45
CA VAL A 158 4.61 10.31 9.16
C VAL A 158 5.63 10.30 8.02
N LEU A 159 6.60 11.21 8.01
CA LEU A 159 7.67 11.23 7.00
C LEU A 159 8.49 9.93 6.99
N TYR A 160 8.73 9.36 8.17
CA TYR A 160 9.49 8.12 8.32
C TYR A 160 8.85 6.94 7.57
N THR A 161 7.52 6.91 7.45
CA THR A 161 6.81 5.82 6.74
C THR A 161 6.97 5.86 5.22
N ILE A 162 7.13 7.06 4.64
CA ILE A 162 7.00 7.27 3.19
C ILE A 162 7.91 6.35 2.39
N PRO A 163 9.22 6.24 2.67
CA PRO A 163 10.11 5.43 1.85
C PRO A 163 9.77 3.93 1.93
N TYR A 164 9.34 3.43 3.10
CA TYR A 164 8.94 2.03 3.24
C TYR A 164 7.70 1.72 2.39
N ILE A 165 6.70 2.60 2.43
CA ILE A 165 5.45 2.41 1.66
C ILE A 165 5.70 2.52 0.16
N ILE A 166 6.51 3.48 -0.29
CA ILE A 166 6.89 3.60 -1.71
C ILE A 166 7.55 2.32 -2.19
N THR A 167 8.54 1.80 -1.45
CA THR A 167 9.23 0.57 -1.83
C THR A 167 8.27 -0.62 -1.87
N SER A 168 7.41 -0.79 -0.85
CA SER A 168 6.40 -1.85 -0.86
C SER A 168 5.47 -1.73 -2.09
N MET A 169 4.99 -0.53 -2.43
CA MET A 169 4.13 -0.33 -3.60
C MET A 169 4.84 -0.60 -4.93
N LEU A 170 6.09 -0.12 -5.08
CA LEU A 170 6.90 -0.34 -6.29
C LEU A 170 7.18 -1.83 -6.53
N MET A 171 7.27 -2.63 -5.46
CA MET A 171 7.50 -4.06 -5.54
C MET A 171 6.21 -4.85 -5.79
N LEU A 172 5.10 -4.45 -5.14
CA LEU A 172 3.83 -5.16 -5.21
C LEU A 172 3.14 -4.99 -6.57
N ILE A 173 3.09 -3.76 -7.08
CA ILE A 173 2.25 -3.43 -8.23
C ILE A 173 2.66 -4.17 -9.51
N PRO A 174 3.95 -4.19 -9.92
CA PRO A 174 4.39 -4.93 -11.11
C PRO A 174 4.07 -6.42 -11.05
N THR A 175 4.23 -7.02 -9.86
CA THR A 175 3.91 -8.42 -9.61
C THR A 175 2.42 -8.67 -9.81
N LEU A 176 1.56 -7.89 -9.17
CA LEU A 176 0.10 -8.00 -9.32
C LEU A 176 -0.34 -7.76 -10.76
N TRP A 177 0.28 -6.79 -11.43
CA TRP A 177 0.02 -6.44 -12.81
C TRP A 177 0.28 -7.63 -13.74
N PHE A 178 1.43 -8.30 -13.56
CA PHE A 178 1.80 -9.49 -14.31
C PHE A 178 0.79 -10.63 -14.15
N PHE A 179 0.48 -11.01 -12.91
CA PHE A 179 -0.49 -12.08 -12.65
C PHE A 179 -1.89 -11.74 -13.16
N THR A 180 -2.26 -10.46 -13.14
CA THR A 180 -3.54 -9.97 -13.67
C THR A 180 -3.59 -10.04 -15.20
N CYS A 181 -2.48 -9.80 -15.88
CA CYS A 181 -2.36 -10.01 -17.32
C CYS A 181 -2.49 -11.50 -17.69
N VAL A 182 -1.88 -12.40 -16.91
CA VAL A 182 -1.88 -13.85 -17.14
C VAL A 182 -3.26 -14.49 -16.90
N PHE A 183 -3.87 -14.25 -15.73
CA PHE A 183 -4.96 -15.11 -15.26
C PHE A 183 -6.39 -14.57 -15.46
N ARG A 184 -6.55 -13.31 -15.91
CA ARG A 184 -7.81 -12.57 -16.20
C ARG A 184 -8.85 -12.44 -15.07
N LYS A 185 -9.09 -13.49 -14.29
CA LYS A 185 -10.03 -13.58 -13.18
C LYS A 185 -9.37 -14.23 -11.96
N ASN A 186 -9.67 -13.71 -10.77
CA ASN A 186 -9.14 -14.15 -9.50
C ASN A 186 -7.60 -14.19 -9.53
N SER A 187 -6.99 -13.18 -10.16
CA SER A 187 -5.55 -13.16 -10.41
C SER A 187 -4.75 -13.14 -9.11
N PHE A 188 -5.25 -12.46 -8.08
CA PHE A 188 -4.63 -12.42 -6.77
C PHE A 188 -4.57 -13.80 -6.10
N ILE A 189 -5.67 -14.55 -6.08
CA ILE A 189 -5.71 -15.90 -5.49
C ILE A 189 -4.75 -16.83 -6.23
N LYS A 190 -4.73 -16.74 -7.57
CA LYS A 190 -3.83 -17.55 -8.41
C LYS A 190 -2.36 -17.16 -8.23
N MET A 191 -2.06 -15.89 -7.98
CA MET A 191 -0.72 -15.44 -7.61
C MET A 191 -0.26 -16.08 -6.29
N ILE A 192 -1.09 -16.04 -5.25
CA ILE A 192 -0.77 -16.67 -3.96
C ILE A 192 -0.53 -18.17 -4.16
N LEU A 193 -1.43 -18.85 -4.88
CA LEU A 193 -1.29 -20.27 -5.16
C LEU A 193 0.02 -20.58 -5.90
N PHE A 194 0.38 -19.76 -6.89
CA PHE A 194 1.64 -19.90 -7.62
C PHE A 194 2.86 -19.77 -6.69
N PHE A 195 2.87 -18.79 -5.79
CA PHE A 195 3.97 -18.64 -4.83
C PHE A 195 4.07 -19.82 -3.87
N VAL A 196 2.94 -20.32 -3.37
CA VAL A 196 2.91 -21.49 -2.48
C VAL A 196 3.45 -22.73 -3.21
N ILE A 197 3.00 -22.98 -4.44
CA ILE A 197 3.48 -24.12 -5.24
C ILE A 197 4.98 -23.98 -5.51
N PHE A 198 5.45 -22.78 -5.86
CA PHE A 198 6.88 -22.54 -6.12
C PHE A 198 7.73 -22.85 -4.89
N ASP A 199 7.28 -22.43 -3.70
CA ASP A 199 8.01 -22.68 -2.45
C ASP A 199 8.00 -24.17 -2.05
N VAL A 200 6.90 -24.89 -2.30
CA VAL A 200 6.84 -26.35 -2.10
C VAL A 200 7.81 -27.06 -3.04
N VAL A 201 7.87 -26.68 -4.32
CA VAL A 201 8.85 -27.22 -5.27
C VAL A 201 10.27 -26.90 -4.83
N GLY A 202 10.54 -25.68 -4.39
CA GLY A 202 11.84 -25.28 -3.85
C GLY A 202 12.26 -26.12 -2.63
N LEU A 203 11.31 -26.47 -1.75
CA LEU A 203 11.55 -27.34 -0.60
C LEU A 203 11.87 -28.78 -1.04
N ILE A 204 11.16 -29.32 -2.03
CA ILE A 204 11.44 -30.65 -2.61
C ILE A 204 12.85 -30.65 -3.22
N LEU A 205 13.19 -29.65 -4.03
CA LEU A 205 14.52 -29.53 -4.65
C LEU A 205 15.64 -29.41 -3.61
N LYS A 206 15.39 -28.70 -2.51
CA LYS A 206 16.34 -28.61 -1.40
C LYS A 206 16.57 -29.96 -0.73
N ILE A 207 15.52 -30.75 -0.52
CA ILE A 207 15.64 -32.08 0.11
C ILE A 207 16.31 -33.07 -0.86
N SER A 208 15.92 -33.07 -2.14
CA SER A 208 16.40 -34.05 -3.12
C SER A 208 17.80 -33.75 -3.66
N TRP A 209 18.12 -32.48 -3.92
CA TRP A 209 19.35 -32.07 -4.62
C TRP A 209 20.20 -31.06 -3.84
N GLY A 210 19.80 -30.66 -2.64
CA GLY A 210 20.52 -29.66 -1.84
C GLY A 210 20.44 -28.23 -2.41
N VAL A 211 19.64 -28.00 -3.46
CA VAL A 211 19.50 -26.69 -4.11
C VAL A 211 18.64 -25.78 -3.25
N LYS A 212 19.21 -24.66 -2.77
CA LYS A 212 18.46 -23.64 -2.03
C LYS A 212 17.92 -22.59 -3.00
N LEU A 213 16.63 -22.65 -3.29
CA LEU A 213 15.92 -21.56 -3.97
C LEU A 213 15.42 -20.52 -2.98
N TYR A 214 15.34 -19.26 -3.42
CA TYR A 214 14.72 -18.19 -2.64
C TYR A 214 13.21 -18.40 -2.56
N SER A 215 12.65 -18.26 -1.36
CA SER A 215 11.19 -18.36 -1.15
C SER A 215 10.49 -17.09 -1.63
N LEU A 216 9.56 -17.26 -2.58
CA LEU A 216 8.76 -16.15 -3.10
C LEU A 216 7.74 -15.68 -2.07
N THR A 217 7.13 -16.58 -1.30
CA THR A 217 6.18 -16.17 -0.25
C THR A 217 6.90 -15.46 0.90
N GLY A 218 8.08 -15.94 1.29
CA GLY A 218 8.91 -15.34 2.33
C GLY A 218 9.38 -13.94 1.95
N PHE A 219 9.72 -13.72 0.69
CA PHE A 219 10.05 -12.38 0.21
C PHE A 219 8.82 -11.47 0.17
N TRP A 220 7.73 -11.91 -0.45
CA TRP A 220 6.53 -11.10 -0.61
C TRP A 220 5.95 -10.71 0.75
N SER A 221 5.86 -11.67 1.67
CA SER A 221 5.46 -11.40 3.06
C SER A 221 6.39 -10.43 3.75
N ARG A 222 7.71 -10.52 3.56
CA ARG A 222 8.67 -9.54 4.10
C ARG A 222 8.39 -8.14 3.57
N VAL A 223 8.21 -7.96 2.26
CA VAL A 223 7.97 -6.63 1.66
C VAL A 223 6.62 -6.02 2.09
N VAL A 224 5.56 -6.83 2.15
CA VAL A 224 4.24 -6.37 2.60
C VAL A 224 4.24 -6.08 4.10
N MET A 225 4.89 -6.95 4.89
CA MET A 225 4.90 -6.84 6.36
C MET A 225 6.00 -5.94 6.89
N THR A 226 7.00 -5.52 6.12
CA THR A 226 8.08 -4.62 6.58
C THR A 226 7.56 -3.40 7.33
N PRO A 227 6.58 -2.61 6.81
CA PRO A 227 6.05 -1.48 7.57
C PRO A 227 5.41 -1.93 8.89
N PHE A 228 4.66 -3.04 8.90
CA PHE A 228 4.01 -3.58 10.11
C PHE A 228 5.02 -4.15 11.12
N ASN A 229 6.08 -4.79 10.66
CA ASN A 229 7.12 -5.40 11.50
C ASN A 229 7.92 -4.34 12.26
N LEU A 230 8.05 -3.13 11.73
CA LEU A 230 8.66 -2.01 12.43
C LEU A 230 7.84 -1.54 13.62
N ILE A 231 6.50 -1.63 13.54
CA ILE A 231 5.61 -1.40 14.67
C ILE A 231 5.93 -2.43 15.77
N ILE A 232 5.87 -3.73 15.44
CA ILE A 232 6.10 -4.82 16.40
C ILE A 232 7.48 -4.71 17.06
N ARG A 233 8.53 -4.45 16.27
CA ARG A 233 9.90 -4.30 16.78
C ARG A 233 10.05 -3.11 17.71
N ARG A 234 9.41 -1.97 17.43
CA ARG A 234 9.48 -0.79 18.29
C ARG A 234 8.59 -0.87 19.53
N PHE A 235 7.50 -1.63 19.49
CA PHE A 235 6.76 -2.00 20.70
C PHE A 235 7.56 -2.97 21.59
N ALA A 236 8.32 -3.89 20.99
CA ALA A 236 9.10 -4.89 21.73
C ALA A 236 10.46 -4.38 22.22
N ALA A 237 11.08 -3.45 21.49
CA ALA A 237 12.35 -2.83 21.86
C ALA A 237 12.09 -1.46 22.51
N VAL A 238 12.05 -1.44 23.84
CA VAL A 238 11.87 -0.23 24.68
C VAL A 238 12.98 0.82 24.46
N GLU A 239 14.06 0.49 23.75
CA GLU A 239 15.27 1.33 23.62
C GLU A 239 15.48 2.01 22.25
N VAL A 240 14.56 1.89 21.29
CA VAL A 240 14.79 2.55 19.99
C VAL A 240 14.32 3.99 20.05
N GLY A 241 15.25 4.91 20.27
CA GLY A 241 15.02 6.37 20.18
C GLY A 241 14.24 6.78 18.92
N VAL A 242 13.65 7.98 18.99
CA VAL A 242 12.90 8.60 17.88
C VAL A 242 13.78 8.58 16.62
N GLY A 243 13.33 7.84 15.62
CA GLY A 243 14.22 7.11 14.70
C GLY A 243 14.99 7.96 13.69
N ASN A 244 16.29 7.68 13.59
CA ASN A 244 17.06 7.96 12.38
C ASN A 244 16.60 7.04 11.25
N MET A 245 16.34 7.60 10.06
CA MET A 245 15.95 6.83 8.88
C MET A 245 17.08 5.88 8.48
N ASN A 246 16.83 4.57 8.58
CA ASN A 246 17.82 3.57 8.17
C ASN A 246 17.76 3.39 6.65
N TRP A 247 18.61 4.15 5.95
CA TRP A 247 18.73 4.10 4.49
C TRP A 247 19.31 2.78 3.99
N ASP A 248 20.05 2.04 4.83
CA ASP A 248 20.69 0.78 4.44
C ASP A 248 19.68 -0.29 4.03
N PHE A 249 18.44 -0.20 4.51
CA PHE A 249 17.35 -1.06 4.08
C PHE A 249 17.18 -1.03 2.54
N TYR A 250 17.29 0.14 1.91
CA TYR A 250 17.08 0.30 0.46
C TYR A 250 18.24 -0.22 -0.37
N TRP A 251 19.45 -0.21 0.18
CA TRP A 251 20.67 -0.56 -0.54
C TRP A 251 21.05 -2.04 -0.43
N THR A 252 20.16 -2.87 0.11
CA THR A 252 20.37 -4.32 0.17
C THR A 252 20.35 -4.94 -1.24
N GLN A 253 21.21 -5.94 -1.45
CA GLN A 253 21.27 -6.69 -2.72
C GLN A 253 19.91 -7.30 -3.11
N GLU A 254 19.13 -7.74 -2.12
CA GLU A 254 17.77 -8.27 -2.34
C GLU A 254 16.88 -7.24 -3.05
N ASN A 255 16.83 -5.99 -2.55
CA ASN A 255 15.99 -4.94 -3.12
C ASN A 255 16.38 -4.60 -4.57
N TRP A 256 17.67 -4.63 -4.90
CA TRP A 256 18.15 -4.42 -6.28
C TRP A 256 17.75 -5.52 -7.24
N ILE A 257 17.90 -6.78 -6.82
CA ILE A 257 17.48 -7.94 -7.64
C ILE A 257 15.98 -7.82 -7.95
N TRP A 258 15.18 -7.44 -6.97
CA TRP A 258 13.73 -7.29 -7.14
C TRP A 258 13.32 -6.09 -7.97
N LEU A 259 14.02 -4.96 -7.86
CA LEU A 259 13.85 -3.84 -8.79
C LEU A 259 14.09 -4.29 -10.23
N GLY A 260 15.16 -5.05 -10.48
CA GLY A 260 15.43 -5.66 -11.79
C GLY A 260 14.31 -6.60 -12.24
N LEU A 261 13.85 -7.48 -11.36
CA LEU A 261 12.77 -8.42 -11.66
C LEU A 261 11.45 -7.70 -11.97
N ASN A 262 11.13 -6.61 -11.28
CA ASN A 262 9.95 -5.80 -11.58
C ASN A 262 9.98 -5.20 -12.98
N ILE A 263 11.13 -4.75 -13.45
CA ILE A 263 11.29 -4.25 -14.82
C ILE A 263 10.97 -5.39 -15.81
N VAL A 264 11.51 -6.59 -15.57
CA VAL A 264 11.23 -7.77 -16.39
C VAL A 264 9.73 -8.12 -16.36
N LEU A 265 9.09 -8.08 -15.19
CA LEU A 265 7.66 -8.36 -15.05
C LEU A 265 6.79 -7.34 -15.78
N VAL A 266 7.11 -6.05 -15.73
CA VAL A 266 6.38 -5.01 -16.49
C VAL A 266 6.49 -5.25 -17.99
N VAL A 267 7.71 -5.56 -18.48
CA VAL A 267 7.95 -5.84 -19.90
C VAL A 267 7.21 -7.10 -20.33
N ALA A 268 7.30 -8.19 -19.56
CA ALA A 268 6.59 -9.44 -19.82
C ALA A 268 5.07 -9.23 -19.84
N SER A 269 4.55 -8.45 -18.89
CA SER A 269 3.13 -8.10 -18.80
C SER A 269 2.63 -7.42 -20.08
N TYR A 270 3.42 -6.50 -20.64
CA TYR A 270 3.07 -5.82 -21.89
C TYR A 270 2.93 -6.81 -23.05
N PHE A 271 3.89 -7.72 -23.22
CA PHE A 271 3.84 -8.70 -24.31
C PHE A 271 2.69 -9.70 -24.16
N ILE A 272 2.44 -10.17 -22.94
CA ILE A 272 1.32 -11.06 -22.63
C ILE A 272 0.00 -10.36 -22.93
N TYR A 273 -0.18 -9.13 -22.46
CA TYR A 273 -1.40 -8.35 -22.70
C TYR A 273 -1.61 -8.07 -24.19
N LYS A 274 -0.53 -7.70 -24.91
CA LYS A 274 -0.58 -7.46 -26.36
C LYS A 274 -1.05 -8.70 -27.12
N ARG A 275 -0.43 -9.85 -26.87
CA ARG A 275 -0.78 -11.11 -27.55
C ARG A 275 -2.24 -11.45 -27.28
N ARG A 276 -2.64 -11.41 -26.02
CA ARG A 276 -3.97 -11.78 -25.53
C ARG A 276 -5.14 -11.04 -26.18
N ASN A 277 -4.94 -9.78 -26.55
CA ASN A 277 -6.02 -8.89 -26.95
C ASN A 277 -6.02 -8.54 -28.45
N ILE A 278 -4.94 -8.84 -29.19
CA ILE A 278 -4.79 -8.50 -30.61
C ILE A 278 -4.86 -9.75 -31.51
N SER A 279 -4.56 -10.94 -30.99
CA SER A 279 -4.78 -12.22 -31.69
C SER A 279 -6.15 -12.78 -31.37
#